data_AF-A0A4Z0LDY3-F1
#
_entry.id   AF-A0A4Z0LDY3-F1
#
_cell.length_a   1.000
_cell.length_b   1.000
_cell.length_c   1.000
_cell.angle_alpha   90.00
_cell.angle_beta   90.00
_cell.angle_gamma   90.00
#
_symmetry.space_group_name_H-M   'P 1'
#
loop_
_entity.id
_entity.type
_entity.pdbx_description
1 polymer ?
#
loop_
_entity_poly.entity_id
_entity_poly.type
_entity_poly.pdbx_seq_one_letter_code
_entity_poly.pdbx_strand_id
1 'polypeptide(L)'
;LRDCLHETGAVGAVNMERLNLVSSIIQKARQFCEQVYLPDVLLIASYYKDWAKIGGGLSSMNLLASGEYPENPIDYSASNLLLPRGAIINGRFDEIHPVDLTAPDEIQEFVTHSWYTYGNGNNDKGLHPWDGLTEPQLVMGEHYKGTKTFIEQVDESAKYSWIKSPRWKGHAMEVGPLARYLIGYHQNKPEFKEPVDQLLRVLKLPKEALFSTLGRTAARALESVWAGNTLQYFFDRLMRNLKSGDTATANVTLWEPDTWPT
;
A
#
# COMPACT_ATOMS: atom_id res chain seq x y z
N LEU A 1 -4.22 33.90 20.81
CA LEU A 1 -4.11 34.36 19.41
C LEU A 1 -3.05 35.46 19.19
N ARG A 2 -2.33 35.88 20.23
CA ARG A 2 -1.13 36.76 20.21
C ARG A 2 -0.11 35.96 21.04
N ASP A 3 0.97 35.36 20.55
CA ASP A 3 2.23 36.04 20.25
C ASP A 3 3.30 35.07 19.67
N CYS A 4 2.95 33.98 18.98
CA CYS A 4 3.96 33.08 18.37
C CYS A 4 3.62 32.60 16.94
N LEU A 5 2.92 33.43 16.17
CA LEU A 5 3.04 33.47 14.69
C LEU A 5 4.31 34.24 14.25
N HIS A 6 5.17 34.61 15.21
CA HIS A 6 6.25 35.56 15.02
C HIS A 6 7.50 34.90 14.45
N GLU A 7 7.79 35.24 13.19
CA GLU A 7 9.05 35.84 12.78
C GLU A 7 10.26 35.48 13.66
N THR A 8 10.87 34.33 13.41
CA THR A 8 12.33 34.16 13.37
C THR A 8 12.69 32.71 12.99
N GLY A 9 13.29 32.56 11.81
CA GLY A 9 14.47 31.71 11.63
C GLY A 9 14.41 30.18 11.80
N ALA A 10 13.26 29.56 12.02
CA ALA A 10 13.16 28.10 11.99
C ALA A 10 12.64 27.62 10.62
N VAL A 11 13.45 26.85 9.90
CA VAL A 11 13.01 26.03 8.75
C VAL A 11 11.96 25.05 9.28
N GLY A 12 10.67 25.42 9.23
CA GLY A 12 9.57 24.59 9.71
C GLY A 12 8.55 25.24 10.64
N ALA A 13 8.64 26.53 10.96
CA ALA A 13 7.60 27.19 11.76
C ALA A 13 6.26 27.20 11.01
N VAL A 14 5.26 26.47 11.54
CA VAL A 14 3.89 26.43 11.04
C VAL A 14 3.31 27.85 11.05
N ASN A 15 3.19 28.46 9.88
CA ASN A 15 2.57 29.78 9.74
C ASN A 15 1.21 29.67 9.04
N MET A 16 0.30 30.61 9.33
CA MET A 16 -1.08 30.56 8.85
C MET A 16 -1.19 30.63 7.32
N GLU A 17 -0.27 31.33 6.67
CA GLU A 17 -0.23 31.44 5.20
C GLU A 17 0.03 30.07 4.55
N ARG A 18 1.00 29.30 5.07
CA ARG A 18 1.28 27.94 4.60
C ARG A 18 0.12 26.99 4.88
N LEU A 19 -0.52 27.08 6.04
CA LEU A 19 -1.70 26.25 6.38
C LEU A 19 -2.88 26.54 5.44
N ASN A 20 -3.12 27.81 5.09
CA ASN A 20 -4.15 28.20 4.13
C ASN A 20 -3.84 27.67 2.72
N LEU A 21 -2.58 27.71 2.30
CA LEU A 21 -2.17 27.11 1.03
C LEU A 21 -2.42 25.60 1.02
N VAL A 22 -1.99 24.88 2.06
CA VAL A 22 -2.23 23.43 2.20
C VAL A 22 -3.72 23.12 2.12
N SER A 23 -4.56 23.81 2.90
CA SER A 23 -6.02 23.66 2.86
C SER A 23 -6.59 23.85 1.44
N SER A 24 -6.14 24.89 0.73
CA SER A 24 -6.57 25.14 -0.66
C SER A 24 -6.22 23.99 -1.61
N ILE A 25 -5.02 23.42 -1.48
CA ILE A 25 -4.58 22.29 -2.30
C ILE A 25 -5.37 21.02 -1.98
N ILE A 26 -5.65 20.76 -0.70
CA ILE A 26 -6.47 19.60 -0.28
C ILE A 26 -7.85 19.66 -0.94
N GLN A 27 -8.51 20.81 -0.88
CA GLN A 27 -9.85 20.98 -1.49
C GLN A 27 -9.80 20.77 -3.01
N LYS A 28 -8.80 21.34 -3.70
CA LYS A 28 -8.63 21.15 -5.15
C LYS A 28 -8.38 19.70 -5.52
N ALA A 29 -7.53 18.99 -4.77
CA ALA A 29 -7.21 17.58 -5.03
C ALA A 29 -8.44 16.69 -4.86
N ARG A 30 -9.18 16.87 -3.75
CA ARG A 30 -10.44 16.14 -3.48
C ARG A 30 -11.46 16.38 -4.58
N GLN A 31 -11.70 17.64 -4.92
CA GLN A 31 -12.64 18.01 -5.97
C GLN A 31 -12.27 17.37 -7.32
N PHE A 32 -10.98 17.34 -7.67
CA PHE A 32 -10.52 16.71 -8.91
C PHE A 32 -10.76 15.18 -8.89
N CYS A 33 -10.42 14.50 -7.79
CA CYS A 33 -10.65 13.06 -7.68
C CYS A 33 -12.15 12.70 -7.73
N GLU A 34 -12.99 13.46 -7.03
CA GLU A 34 -14.43 13.23 -6.93
C GLU A 34 -15.20 13.60 -8.21
N GLN A 35 -14.81 14.67 -8.90
CA GLN A 35 -15.56 15.22 -10.03
C GLN A 35 -14.98 14.88 -11.40
N VAL A 36 -13.73 14.42 -11.47
CA VAL A 36 -13.06 14.07 -12.74
C VAL A 36 -12.60 12.62 -12.72
N TYR A 37 -11.65 12.26 -11.86
CA TYR A 37 -10.98 10.96 -11.97
C TYR A 37 -11.92 9.77 -11.74
N LEU A 38 -12.69 9.77 -10.65
CA LEU A 38 -13.62 8.68 -10.36
C LEU A 38 -14.75 8.59 -11.40
N PRO A 39 -15.43 9.69 -11.79
CA PRO A 39 -16.41 9.67 -12.88
C PRO A 39 -15.85 9.13 -14.21
N ASP A 40 -14.65 9.54 -14.60
CA ASP A 40 -14.02 9.07 -15.85
C ASP A 40 -13.74 7.57 -15.81
N VAL A 41 -13.24 7.05 -14.68
CA VAL A 41 -13.03 5.61 -14.51
C VAL A 41 -14.35 4.85 -14.58
N LEU A 42 -15.44 5.36 -13.99
CA LEU A 42 -16.77 4.74 -14.10
C LEU A 42 -17.29 4.75 -15.54
N LEU A 43 -17.10 5.86 -16.27
CA LEU A 43 -17.48 5.96 -17.68
C LEU A 43 -16.71 4.95 -18.53
N ILE A 44 -15.38 4.93 -18.42
CA ILE A 44 -14.52 3.97 -19.13
C ILE A 44 -14.91 2.53 -18.78
N ALA A 45 -15.08 2.22 -17.49
CA ALA A 45 -15.49 0.90 -17.03
C ALA A 45 -16.84 0.46 -17.61
N SER A 46 -17.75 1.41 -17.90
CA SER A 46 -19.04 1.10 -18.51
C SER A 46 -18.92 0.57 -19.94
N TYR A 47 -17.90 1.01 -20.70
CA TYR A 47 -17.61 0.53 -22.06
C TYR A 47 -16.78 -0.77 -22.07
N TYR A 48 -15.92 -0.98 -21.06
CA TYR A 48 -15.00 -2.11 -20.99
C TYR A 48 -15.40 -3.16 -19.94
N LYS A 49 -16.69 -3.45 -19.79
CA LYS A 49 -17.19 -4.39 -18.76
C LYS A 49 -16.67 -5.82 -18.94
N ASP A 50 -16.27 -6.20 -20.13
CA ASP A 50 -15.61 -7.48 -20.43
C ASP A 50 -14.26 -7.62 -19.70
N TRP A 51 -13.54 -6.52 -19.48
CA TRP A 51 -12.31 -6.51 -18.69
C TRP A 51 -12.52 -6.83 -17.21
N ALA A 52 -13.77 -6.86 -16.75
CA ALA A 52 -14.11 -7.37 -15.42
C ALA A 52 -13.89 -8.88 -15.27
N LYS A 53 -13.61 -9.61 -16.36
CA LYS A 53 -13.31 -11.05 -16.36
C LYS A 53 -11.85 -11.36 -16.71
N ILE A 54 -11.03 -10.32 -16.93
CA ILE A 54 -9.66 -10.46 -17.44
C ILE A 54 -8.67 -10.02 -16.37
N GLY A 55 -7.55 -10.74 -16.26
CA GLY A 55 -6.43 -10.37 -15.42
C GLY A 55 -6.65 -10.58 -13.92
N GLY A 56 -7.61 -11.41 -13.51
CA GLY A 56 -7.86 -11.65 -12.08
C GLY A 56 -6.63 -12.14 -11.31
N GLY A 57 -5.87 -13.08 -11.87
CA GLY A 57 -4.63 -13.56 -11.22
C GLY A 57 -4.87 -13.98 -9.77
N LEU A 58 -4.02 -13.50 -8.87
CA LEU A 58 -4.11 -13.82 -7.44
C LEU A 58 -5.20 -13.04 -6.69
N SER A 59 -5.83 -12.03 -7.30
CA SER A 59 -6.79 -11.16 -6.59
C SER A 59 -8.02 -11.88 -6.01
N SER A 60 -8.41 -13.02 -6.58
CA SER A 60 -9.50 -13.87 -6.07
C SER A 60 -9.04 -14.90 -5.03
N MET A 61 -7.72 -14.97 -4.77
CA MET A 61 -7.11 -16.04 -3.98
C MET A 61 -6.32 -15.49 -2.79
N ASN A 62 -5.28 -14.69 -3.06
CA ASN A 62 -4.27 -14.31 -2.08
C ASN A 62 -4.02 -12.80 -2.09
N LEU A 63 -4.34 -12.12 -0.98
CA LEU A 63 -4.25 -10.67 -0.84
C LEU A 63 -3.50 -10.29 0.43
N LEU A 64 -2.67 -9.25 0.38
CA LEU A 64 -1.91 -8.78 1.54
C LEU A 64 -1.96 -7.25 1.65
N ALA A 65 -2.17 -6.75 2.87
CA ALA A 65 -2.02 -5.35 3.23
C ALA A 65 -1.46 -5.20 4.66
N SER A 66 -0.45 -4.34 4.83
CA SER A 66 0.14 -4.06 6.15
C SER A 66 -0.63 -3.04 6.99
N GLY A 67 -1.64 -2.38 6.41
CA GLY A 67 -2.31 -1.22 7.00
C GLY A 67 -1.45 0.04 6.98
N GLU A 68 -2.10 1.20 7.14
CA GLU A 68 -1.44 2.52 7.13
C GLU A 68 -2.37 3.57 7.76
N TYR A 69 -1.85 4.79 7.94
CA TYR A 69 -2.51 5.97 8.47
C TYR A 69 -2.97 5.75 9.91
N PRO A 70 -2.03 5.68 10.87
CA PRO A 70 -2.38 5.57 12.27
C PRO A 70 -3.18 6.79 12.72
N GLU A 71 -4.29 6.55 13.40
CA GLU A 71 -5.07 7.57 14.08
C GLU A 71 -4.21 8.15 15.21
N ASN A 72 -3.98 7.44 16.29
CA ASN A 72 -3.10 7.94 17.35
C ASN A 72 -1.61 7.81 16.97
N PRO A 73 -0.77 8.83 17.24
CA PRO A 73 0.65 8.76 16.91
C PRO A 73 1.34 7.60 17.63
N ILE A 74 2.34 6.97 17.00
CA ILE A 74 3.22 5.92 17.58
C ILE A 74 2.49 4.58 17.83
N ASP A 75 1.17 4.52 17.72
CA ASP A 75 0.40 3.27 17.76
C ASP A 75 0.18 2.72 16.33
N TYR A 76 0.88 1.65 15.98
CA TYR A 76 0.74 0.95 14.69
C TYR A 76 -0.10 -0.33 14.79
N SER A 77 -0.92 -0.46 15.84
CA SER A 77 -1.89 -1.55 15.98
C SER A 77 -2.95 -1.50 14.87
N ALA A 78 -3.43 -2.66 14.43
CA ALA A 78 -4.42 -2.75 13.35
C ALA A 78 -5.73 -1.98 13.64
N SER A 79 -6.10 -1.84 14.91
CA SER A 79 -7.26 -1.06 15.36
C SER A 79 -7.08 0.45 15.18
N ASN A 80 -5.85 0.93 15.18
CA ASN A 80 -5.52 2.35 15.05
C ASN A 80 -5.24 2.75 13.60
N LEU A 81 -5.05 1.80 12.69
CA LEU A 81 -4.78 2.05 11.27
C LEU A 81 -6.08 2.27 10.47
N LEU A 82 -6.20 3.43 9.83
CA LEU A 82 -7.35 3.78 8.98
C LEU A 82 -7.38 2.91 7.71
N LEU A 83 -6.23 2.64 7.09
CA LEU A 83 -6.15 1.66 6.00
C LEU A 83 -6.11 0.23 6.56
N PRO A 84 -6.85 -0.73 5.97
CA PRO A 84 -6.93 -2.10 6.45
C PRO A 84 -5.58 -2.83 6.48
N ARG A 85 -5.32 -3.56 7.57
CA ARG A 85 -4.26 -4.56 7.70
C ARG A 85 -4.86 -5.96 7.68
N GLY A 86 -4.22 -6.88 6.98
CA GLY A 86 -4.60 -8.29 6.95
C GLY A 86 -4.04 -9.06 5.75
N ALA A 87 -4.21 -10.38 5.79
CA ALA A 87 -3.93 -11.29 4.68
C ALA A 87 -5.12 -12.21 4.44
N ILE A 88 -5.42 -12.47 3.17
CA ILE A 88 -6.41 -13.45 2.71
C ILE A 88 -5.68 -14.48 1.88
N ILE A 89 -5.99 -15.76 2.07
CA ILE A 89 -5.32 -16.88 1.40
C ILE A 89 -6.36 -17.85 0.86
N ASN A 90 -6.07 -18.48 -0.28
CA ASN A 90 -6.88 -19.55 -0.89
C ASN A 90 -8.36 -19.14 -1.14
N GLY A 91 -8.62 -17.85 -1.35
CA GLY A 91 -9.96 -17.33 -1.61
C GLY A 91 -10.90 -17.37 -0.40
N ARG A 92 -10.36 -17.56 0.82
CA ARG A 92 -11.14 -17.58 2.07
C ARG A 92 -11.33 -16.18 2.63
N PHE A 93 -12.22 -15.42 2.00
CA PHE A 93 -12.46 -14.02 2.36
C PHE A 93 -13.18 -13.84 3.71
N ASP A 94 -13.71 -14.92 4.28
CA ASP A 94 -14.26 -15.02 5.64
C ASP A 94 -13.17 -15.16 6.71
N GLU A 95 -11.94 -15.53 6.32
CA GLU A 95 -10.80 -15.72 7.21
C GLU A 95 -9.71 -14.66 6.90
N ILE A 96 -9.75 -13.52 7.60
CA ILE A 96 -8.73 -12.47 7.45
C ILE A 96 -7.65 -12.66 8.51
N HIS A 97 -6.48 -13.14 8.08
CA HIS A 97 -5.36 -13.39 8.96
C HIS A 97 -4.68 -12.08 9.38
N PRO A 98 -4.28 -11.93 10.65
CA PRO A 98 -3.39 -10.84 11.05
C PRO A 98 -2.03 -11.02 10.38
N VAL A 99 -1.33 -9.91 10.18
CA VAL A 99 0.01 -9.86 9.59
C VAL A 99 0.97 -9.40 10.66
N ASP A 100 2.05 -10.13 10.90
CA ASP A 100 3.14 -9.76 11.81
C ASP A 100 4.43 -9.56 11.01
N LEU A 101 4.95 -8.34 11.02
CA LEU A 101 6.16 -7.98 10.28
C LEU A 101 7.45 -8.38 11.01
N THR A 102 7.35 -8.86 12.25
CA THR A 102 8.47 -9.27 13.10
C THR A 102 8.65 -10.79 13.14
N ALA A 103 7.62 -11.54 12.73
CA ALA A 103 7.65 -12.99 12.69
C ALA A 103 8.51 -13.49 11.51
N PRO A 104 9.59 -14.24 11.76
CA PRO A 104 10.56 -14.63 10.73
C PRO A 104 10.03 -15.64 9.70
N ASP A 105 8.92 -16.31 10.01
CA ASP A 105 8.24 -17.30 9.16
C ASP A 105 7.06 -16.70 8.36
N GLU A 106 6.74 -15.41 8.54
CA GLU A 106 5.72 -14.73 7.76
C GLU A 106 6.25 -14.18 6.44
N ILE A 107 6.91 -13.03 6.46
CA ILE A 107 7.35 -12.34 5.24
C ILE A 107 8.77 -12.78 4.90
N GLN A 108 8.91 -13.52 3.81
CA GLN A 108 10.20 -14.02 3.35
C GLN A 108 10.45 -13.66 1.89
N GLU A 109 11.67 -13.26 1.56
CA GLU A 109 12.12 -13.05 0.19
C GLU A 109 12.93 -14.25 -0.30
N PHE A 110 12.62 -14.74 -1.50
CA PHE A 110 13.37 -15.79 -2.18
C PHE A 110 14.15 -15.20 -3.36
N VAL A 111 15.30 -15.82 -3.67
CA VAL A 111 16.14 -15.44 -4.82
C VAL A 111 16.33 -16.57 -5.82
N THR A 112 15.59 -17.67 -5.70
CA THR A 112 15.69 -18.85 -6.58
C THR A 112 15.69 -18.47 -8.06
N HIS A 113 14.77 -17.59 -8.46
CA HIS A 113 14.62 -17.12 -9.85
C HIS A 113 15.04 -15.64 -10.04
N SER A 114 15.84 -15.10 -9.12
CA SER A 114 16.29 -13.70 -9.16
C SER A 114 17.82 -13.63 -9.23
N TRP A 115 18.38 -12.60 -9.87
CA TRP A 115 19.83 -12.37 -10.03
C TRP A 115 20.51 -11.91 -8.74
N TYR A 116 20.31 -12.64 -7.66
CA TYR A 116 20.96 -12.49 -6.37
C TYR A 116 21.41 -13.86 -5.84
N THR A 117 22.36 -13.87 -4.91
CA THR A 117 22.79 -15.07 -4.20
C THR A 117 22.61 -14.89 -2.70
N TYR A 118 22.27 -15.99 -2.01
CA TYR A 118 22.30 -16.10 -0.54
C TYR A 118 23.49 -16.97 -0.06
N GLY A 119 24.49 -17.14 -0.92
CA GLY A 119 25.62 -18.03 -0.71
C GLY A 119 25.34 -19.47 -1.15
N ASN A 120 26.39 -20.30 -1.14
CA ASN A 120 26.34 -21.66 -1.66
C ASN A 120 25.29 -22.52 -0.94
N GLY A 121 24.33 -23.06 -1.69
CA GLY A 121 23.30 -23.98 -1.17
C GLY A 121 22.10 -23.32 -0.46
N ASN A 122 22.02 -21.98 -0.43
CA ASN A 122 20.93 -21.26 0.24
C ASN A 122 19.94 -20.57 -0.71
N ASN A 123 20.13 -20.69 -2.03
CA ASN A 123 19.30 -19.98 -3.03
C ASN A 123 17.83 -20.45 -3.08
N ASP A 124 17.51 -21.59 -2.48
CA ASP A 124 16.14 -22.12 -2.37
C ASP A 124 15.44 -21.75 -1.06
N LYS A 125 16.14 -21.08 -0.14
CA LYS A 125 15.58 -20.63 1.14
C LYS A 125 15.05 -19.21 1.05
N GLY A 126 13.94 -18.97 1.72
CA GLY A 126 13.42 -17.63 1.97
C GLY A 126 14.11 -17.02 3.17
N LEU A 127 14.45 -15.73 3.09
CA LEU A 127 14.98 -14.97 4.22
C LEU A 127 13.98 -13.90 4.65
N HIS A 128 13.75 -13.78 5.95
CA HIS A 128 13.06 -12.62 6.52
C HIS A 128 13.89 -11.35 6.29
N PRO A 129 13.31 -10.16 6.08
CA PRO A 129 14.07 -8.95 5.79
C PRO A 129 15.16 -8.58 6.81
N TRP A 130 15.00 -8.92 8.09
CA TRP A 130 16.07 -8.71 9.10
C TRP A 130 17.32 -9.55 8.85
N ASP A 131 17.16 -10.74 8.26
CA ASP A 131 18.25 -11.62 7.82
C ASP A 131 18.54 -11.45 6.33
N GLY A 132 17.91 -10.46 5.68
CA GLY A 132 17.91 -10.28 4.24
C GLY A 132 19.29 -9.96 3.68
N LEU A 133 19.66 -10.64 2.61
CA LEU A 133 20.90 -10.37 1.86
C LEU A 133 20.59 -9.73 0.51
N THR A 134 21.47 -8.85 0.04
CA THR A 134 21.37 -8.22 -1.28
C THR A 134 22.72 -8.26 -1.98
N GLU A 135 23.13 -9.47 -2.37
CA GLU A 135 24.36 -9.70 -3.14
C GLU A 135 23.99 -10.03 -4.60
N PRO A 136 24.26 -9.12 -5.55
CA PRO A 136 23.86 -9.31 -6.95
C PRO A 136 24.70 -10.42 -7.62
N GLN A 137 24.03 -11.31 -8.35
CA GLN A 137 24.67 -12.38 -9.11
C GLN A 137 23.93 -12.57 -10.45
N LEU A 138 24.44 -11.91 -11.49
CA LEU A 138 23.93 -12.06 -12.85
C LEU A 138 24.50 -13.33 -13.49
N VAL A 139 23.65 -14.34 -13.60
CA VAL A 139 23.92 -15.61 -14.28
C VAL A 139 22.67 -15.98 -15.09
N MET A 140 22.89 -16.45 -16.32
CA MET A 140 21.83 -16.86 -17.23
C MET A 140 21.70 -18.38 -17.23
N GLY A 141 20.49 -18.89 -17.46
CA GLY A 141 20.22 -20.33 -17.58
C GLY A 141 20.68 -20.94 -18.90
N GLU A 142 20.52 -22.26 -19.01
CA GLU A 142 20.93 -23.04 -20.19
C GLU A 142 20.15 -22.66 -21.45
N HIS A 143 18.88 -22.27 -21.32
CA HIS A 143 18.00 -21.95 -22.44
C HIS A 143 17.98 -20.45 -22.77
N TYR A 144 18.88 -19.66 -22.19
CA TYR A 144 19.01 -18.24 -22.46
C TYR A 144 19.41 -17.98 -23.92
N LYS A 145 18.74 -17.02 -24.57
CA LYS A 145 19.11 -16.56 -25.91
C LYS A 145 19.54 -15.10 -25.86
N GLY A 146 20.79 -14.86 -26.24
CA GLY A 146 21.35 -13.52 -26.32
C GLY A 146 22.84 -13.48 -26.02
N THR A 147 23.33 -12.29 -25.69
CA THR A 147 24.69 -12.03 -25.22
C THR A 147 24.66 -11.35 -23.86
N LYS A 148 25.81 -11.06 -23.26
CA LYS A 148 25.87 -10.33 -21.98
C LYS A 148 25.17 -8.96 -22.02
N THR A 149 25.13 -8.32 -23.18
CA THR A 149 24.58 -6.97 -23.37
C THR A 149 23.29 -6.94 -24.18
N PHE A 150 22.73 -8.11 -24.54
CA PHE A 150 21.53 -8.21 -25.36
C PHE A 150 20.74 -9.45 -24.96
N ILE A 151 19.50 -9.27 -24.52
CA ILE A 151 18.59 -10.36 -24.17
C ILE A 151 17.55 -10.49 -25.28
N GLU A 152 17.55 -11.60 -25.99
CA GLU A 152 16.49 -11.94 -26.95
C GLU A 152 15.35 -12.69 -26.24
N GLN A 153 15.71 -13.67 -25.41
CA GLN A 153 14.78 -14.46 -24.62
C GLN A 153 15.42 -14.83 -23.29
N VAL A 154 14.70 -14.60 -22.19
CA VAL A 154 15.15 -15.03 -20.85
C VAL A 154 14.85 -16.52 -20.66
N ASP A 155 15.60 -17.19 -19.79
CA ASP A 155 15.33 -18.55 -19.34
C ASP A 155 14.64 -18.52 -17.98
N GLU A 156 13.32 -18.67 -17.97
CA GLU A 156 12.51 -18.65 -16.75
C GLU A 156 12.67 -19.88 -15.85
N SER A 157 13.33 -20.95 -16.33
CA SER A 157 13.66 -22.12 -15.51
C SER A 157 14.85 -21.86 -14.57
N ALA A 158 15.55 -20.75 -14.76
CA ALA A 158 16.69 -20.31 -13.96
C ALA A 158 16.45 -18.89 -13.37
N LYS A 159 17.53 -18.14 -13.11
CA LYS A 159 17.44 -16.74 -12.66
C LYS A 159 17.12 -15.82 -13.84
N TYR A 160 16.06 -15.03 -13.71
CA TYR A 160 15.53 -14.23 -14.83
C TYR A 160 15.15 -12.78 -14.50
N SER A 161 15.34 -12.33 -13.25
CA SER A 161 14.87 -11.01 -12.81
C SER A 161 15.76 -10.35 -11.75
N TRP A 162 15.82 -9.02 -11.75
CA TRP A 162 16.37 -8.22 -10.65
C TRP A 162 15.36 -7.99 -9.52
N ILE A 163 14.15 -8.53 -9.63
CA ILE A 163 13.13 -8.46 -8.59
C ILE A 163 13.22 -9.74 -7.75
N LYS A 164 13.37 -9.60 -6.43
CA LYS A 164 13.26 -10.72 -5.47
C LYS A 164 11.84 -11.28 -5.44
N SER A 165 11.67 -12.46 -4.86
CA SER A 165 10.39 -13.15 -4.81
C SER A 165 9.82 -13.19 -3.38
N PRO A 166 9.19 -12.10 -2.89
CA PRO A 166 8.56 -12.10 -1.56
C PRO A 166 7.34 -13.04 -1.50
N ARG A 167 7.17 -13.70 -0.37
CA ARG A 167 6.04 -14.59 -0.04
C ARG A 167 5.60 -14.32 1.40
N TRP A 168 4.31 -14.53 1.67
CA TRP A 168 3.75 -14.50 3.03
C TRP A 168 3.37 -15.92 3.44
N LYS A 169 4.04 -16.49 4.45
CA LYS A 169 3.89 -17.90 4.87
C LYS A 169 4.01 -18.87 3.68
N GLY A 170 4.95 -18.60 2.78
CA GLY A 170 5.15 -19.35 1.53
C GLY A 170 4.16 -19.05 0.38
N HIS A 171 3.11 -18.26 0.61
CA HIS A 171 2.10 -17.93 -0.41
C HIS A 171 2.54 -16.72 -1.25
N ALA A 172 2.33 -16.81 -2.56
CA ALA A 172 2.42 -15.63 -3.43
C ALA A 172 1.18 -14.75 -3.20
N MET A 173 1.40 -13.45 -3.01
CA MET A 173 0.36 -12.49 -2.61
C MET A 173 0.20 -11.40 -3.66
N GLU A 174 -1.03 -10.92 -3.85
CA GLU A 174 -1.28 -9.65 -4.50
C GLU A 174 -1.40 -8.52 -3.46
N VAL A 175 -0.75 -7.39 -3.74
CA VAL A 175 -0.79 -6.18 -2.92
C VAL A 175 -1.36 -5.00 -3.71
N GLY A 176 -1.59 -3.88 -3.04
CA GLY A 176 -2.02 -2.63 -3.68
C GLY A 176 -3.49 -2.26 -3.41
N PRO A 177 -4.06 -1.32 -4.17
CA PRO A 177 -5.38 -0.76 -3.88
C PRO A 177 -6.49 -1.82 -3.81
N LEU A 178 -6.51 -2.77 -4.75
CA LEU A 178 -7.53 -3.82 -4.77
C LEU A 178 -7.45 -4.72 -3.53
N ALA A 179 -6.23 -5.13 -3.13
CA ALA A 179 -6.02 -5.94 -1.94
C ALA A 179 -6.54 -5.24 -0.68
N ARG A 180 -6.16 -3.97 -0.47
CA ARG A 180 -6.63 -3.16 0.67
C ARG A 180 -8.15 -3.01 0.69
N TYR A 181 -8.74 -2.68 -0.45
CA TYR A 181 -10.19 -2.52 -0.57
C TYR A 181 -10.94 -3.82 -0.31
N LEU A 182 -10.47 -4.95 -0.83
CA LEU A 182 -11.09 -6.25 -0.58
C LEU A 182 -10.95 -6.68 0.88
N ILE A 183 -9.78 -6.47 1.51
CA ILE A 183 -9.60 -6.75 2.94
C ILE A 183 -10.55 -5.86 3.76
N GLY A 184 -10.60 -4.55 3.51
CA GLY A 184 -11.52 -3.63 4.19
C GLY A 184 -13.00 -3.97 3.98
N TYR A 185 -13.36 -4.36 2.76
CA TYR A 185 -14.71 -4.80 2.40
C TYR A 185 -15.14 -6.02 3.25
N HIS A 186 -14.27 -7.02 3.38
CA HIS A 186 -14.57 -8.24 4.13
C HIS A 186 -14.40 -8.07 5.65
N GLN A 187 -13.64 -7.06 6.11
CA GLN A 187 -13.68 -6.57 7.49
C GLN A 187 -14.99 -5.82 7.81
N ASN A 188 -15.90 -5.65 6.84
CA ASN A 188 -17.15 -4.89 6.96
C ASN A 188 -16.96 -3.41 7.34
N LYS A 189 -15.86 -2.81 6.91
CA LYS A 189 -15.60 -1.38 7.11
C LYS A 189 -16.42 -0.54 6.10
N PRO A 190 -17.41 0.26 6.55
CA PRO A 190 -18.33 0.97 5.65
C PRO A 190 -17.63 1.92 4.67
N GLU A 191 -16.53 2.55 5.10
CA GLU A 191 -15.73 3.47 4.30
C GLU A 191 -15.10 2.84 3.06
N PHE A 192 -14.97 1.51 3.03
CA PHE A 192 -14.54 0.75 1.85
C PHE A 192 -15.71 -0.02 1.20
N LYS A 193 -16.63 -0.53 2.01
CA LYS A 193 -17.74 -1.38 1.56
C LYS A 193 -18.76 -0.60 0.74
N GLU A 194 -19.20 0.57 1.22
CA GLU A 194 -20.26 1.35 0.57
C GLU A 194 -19.83 1.89 -0.80
N PRO A 195 -18.63 2.49 -0.98
CA PRO A 195 -18.19 2.96 -2.29
C PRO A 195 -18.03 1.82 -3.30
N VAL A 196 -17.57 0.65 -2.85
CA VAL A 196 -17.47 -0.55 -3.70
C VAL A 196 -18.85 -1.05 -4.13
N ASP A 197 -19.79 -1.18 -3.19
CA ASP A 197 -21.16 -1.62 -3.51
C ASP A 197 -21.86 -0.63 -4.44
N GLN A 198 -21.64 0.68 -4.27
CA GLN A 198 -22.15 1.71 -5.17
C GLN A 198 -21.55 1.58 -6.57
N LEU A 199 -20.24 1.41 -6.69
CA LEU A 199 -19.54 1.24 -7.96
C LEU A 199 -20.09 0.02 -8.72
N LEU A 200 -20.19 -1.13 -8.05
CA LEU A 200 -20.73 -2.35 -8.65
C LEU A 200 -22.19 -2.18 -9.09
N ARG A 201 -23.00 -1.49 -8.29
CA ARG A 201 -24.41 -1.19 -8.61
C ARG A 201 -24.53 -0.30 -9.86
N VAL A 202 -23.76 0.78 -9.93
CA VAL A 202 -23.76 1.70 -11.10
C VAL A 202 -23.34 0.97 -12.37
N LEU A 203 -22.30 0.15 -12.28
CA LEU A 203 -21.80 -0.63 -13.42
C LEU A 203 -22.66 -1.87 -13.71
N LYS A 204 -23.61 -2.23 -12.84
CA LYS A 204 -24.40 -3.48 -12.91
C LYS A 204 -23.50 -4.72 -13.02
N LEU A 205 -22.45 -4.76 -12.20
CA LEU A 205 -21.48 -5.85 -12.15
C LEU A 205 -21.61 -6.60 -10.82
N PRO A 206 -21.35 -7.93 -10.81
CA PRO A 206 -21.36 -8.72 -9.58
C PRO A 206 -20.04 -8.53 -8.80
N LYS A 207 -19.95 -9.04 -7.56
CA LYS A 207 -18.77 -8.84 -6.70
C LYS A 207 -17.50 -9.43 -7.30
N GLU A 208 -17.62 -10.53 -8.03
CA GLU A 208 -16.52 -11.24 -8.69
C GLU A 208 -15.82 -10.36 -9.74
N ALA A 209 -16.49 -9.33 -10.25
CA ALA A 209 -15.90 -8.34 -11.15
C ALA A 209 -14.72 -7.58 -10.53
N LEU A 210 -14.63 -7.51 -9.20
CA LEU A 210 -13.51 -6.90 -8.50
C LEU A 210 -12.21 -7.66 -8.75
N PHE A 211 -12.28 -8.97 -8.97
CA PHE A 211 -11.12 -9.83 -9.21
C PHE A 211 -10.62 -9.74 -10.66
N SER A 212 -10.23 -8.54 -11.09
CA SER A 212 -9.92 -8.26 -12.49
C SER A 212 -9.04 -7.02 -12.68
N THR A 213 -8.54 -6.82 -13.90
CA THR A 213 -7.84 -5.59 -14.30
C THR A 213 -8.72 -4.35 -14.16
N LEU A 214 -10.01 -4.46 -14.51
CA LEU A 214 -10.98 -3.38 -14.31
C LEU A 214 -11.19 -3.11 -12.82
N GLY A 215 -11.35 -4.15 -12.01
CA GLY A 215 -11.50 -4.05 -10.55
C GLY A 215 -10.31 -3.37 -9.87
N ARG A 216 -9.08 -3.69 -10.28
CA ARG A 216 -7.87 -2.98 -9.79
C ARG A 216 -7.88 -1.49 -10.13
N THR A 217 -8.34 -1.16 -11.33
CA THR A 217 -8.41 0.23 -11.80
C THR A 217 -9.47 1.01 -11.04
N ALA A 218 -10.64 0.41 -10.84
CA ALA A 218 -11.71 0.95 -10.01
C ALA A 218 -11.27 1.17 -8.55
N ALA A 219 -10.62 0.18 -7.93
CA ALA A 219 -10.13 0.29 -6.55
C ALA A 219 -9.14 1.45 -6.36
N ARG A 220 -8.27 1.71 -7.35
CA ARG A 220 -7.37 2.88 -7.33
C ARG A 220 -8.11 4.20 -7.36
N ALA A 221 -9.17 4.31 -8.16
CA ALA A 221 -9.99 5.51 -8.23
C ALA A 221 -10.76 5.75 -6.92
N LEU A 222 -11.35 4.70 -6.35
CA LEU A 222 -11.98 4.77 -5.03
C LEU A 222 -10.97 5.21 -3.95
N GLU A 223 -9.77 4.61 -3.95
CA GLU A 223 -8.72 4.95 -3.00
C GLU A 223 -8.27 6.40 -3.11
N SER A 224 -8.27 6.98 -4.30
CA SER A 224 -7.92 8.40 -4.48
C SER A 224 -8.89 9.35 -3.78
N VAL A 225 -10.20 9.05 -3.81
CA VAL A 225 -11.24 9.83 -3.12
C VAL A 225 -11.14 9.61 -1.61
N TRP A 226 -10.99 8.36 -1.18
CA TRP A 226 -10.75 8.02 0.22
C TRP A 226 -9.53 8.77 0.78
N ALA A 227 -8.40 8.73 0.09
CA ALA A 227 -7.16 9.38 0.50
C ALA A 227 -7.31 10.91 0.55
N GLY A 228 -8.04 11.51 -0.40
CA GLY A 228 -8.38 12.93 -0.36
C GLY A 228 -9.17 13.30 0.91
N ASN A 229 -10.15 12.48 1.30
CA ASN A 229 -10.91 12.68 2.53
C ASN A 229 -10.06 12.48 3.78
N THR A 230 -9.22 11.45 3.80
CA THR A 230 -8.25 11.19 4.88
C THR A 230 -7.24 12.34 5.04
N LEU A 231 -6.83 12.96 3.93
CA LEU A 231 -5.95 14.13 3.96
C LEU A 231 -6.62 15.34 4.62
N GLN A 232 -7.89 15.61 4.29
CA GLN A 232 -8.68 16.65 4.97
C GLN A 232 -8.85 16.33 6.46
N TYR A 233 -9.14 15.08 6.79
CA TYR A 233 -9.29 14.62 8.17
C TYR A 233 -8.04 14.91 9.03
N PHE A 234 -6.86 14.53 8.56
CA PHE A 234 -5.61 14.79 9.27
C PHE A 234 -5.27 16.27 9.33
N PHE A 235 -5.58 17.04 8.28
CA PHE A 235 -5.42 18.50 8.32
C PHE A 235 -6.31 19.14 9.39
N ASP A 236 -7.58 18.75 9.47
CA ASP A 236 -8.50 19.26 10.49
C ASP A 236 -8.03 18.90 11.90
N ARG A 237 -7.43 17.72 12.07
CA ARG A 237 -6.84 17.31 13.35
C ARG A 237 -5.62 18.15 13.72
N LEU A 238 -4.71 18.40 12.78
CA LEU A 238 -3.60 19.32 12.98
C LEU A 238 -4.12 20.69 13.43
N MET A 239 -5.15 21.22 12.75
CA MET A 239 -5.76 22.50 13.11
C MET A 239 -6.40 22.49 14.50
N ARG A 240 -6.96 21.37 14.97
CA ARG A 240 -7.46 21.22 16.35
C ARG A 240 -6.32 21.30 17.36
N ASN A 241 -5.21 20.59 17.14
CA ASN A 241 -4.04 20.62 18.02
C ASN A 241 -3.47 22.04 18.15
N LEU A 242 -3.30 22.73 17.01
CA LEU A 242 -2.80 24.11 16.99
C LEU A 242 -3.73 25.07 17.73
N LYS A 243 -5.07 24.89 17.61
CA LYS A 243 -6.06 25.69 18.34
C LYS A 243 -6.02 25.44 19.85
N SER A 244 -5.68 24.23 20.28
CA SER A 244 -5.45 23.91 21.70
C SER A 244 -4.06 24.32 22.21
N GLY A 245 -3.22 24.92 21.36
CA GLY A 245 -1.88 25.38 21.72
C GLY A 245 -0.78 24.32 21.60
N ASP A 246 -1.09 23.14 21.09
CA ASP A 246 -0.09 22.11 20.79
C ASP A 246 0.54 22.40 19.42
N THR A 247 1.81 22.84 19.46
CA THR A 247 2.63 23.14 18.29
C THR A 247 3.86 22.24 18.18
N ALA A 248 3.90 21.13 18.94
CA ALA A 248 5.04 20.24 18.95
C ALA A 248 5.17 19.47 17.61
N THR A 249 6.38 19.41 17.06
CA THR A 249 6.66 18.75 15.76
C THR A 249 7.74 17.67 15.85
N ALA A 250 8.49 17.61 16.95
CA ALA A 250 9.52 16.60 17.19
C ALA A 250 9.49 16.17 18.66
N ASN A 251 9.54 14.87 18.89
CA ASN A 251 9.85 14.30 20.19
C ASN A 251 11.32 13.84 20.16
N VAL A 252 12.18 14.54 20.91
CA VAL A 252 13.62 14.26 20.97
C VAL A 252 14.02 13.40 22.18
N THR A 253 13.05 12.85 22.93
CA THR A 253 13.32 12.08 24.14
C THR A 253 14.17 10.83 23.87
N LEU A 254 14.02 10.19 22.70
CA LEU A 254 14.78 8.99 22.30
C LEU A 254 15.83 9.30 21.21
N TRP A 255 16.25 10.55 21.08
CA TRP A 255 17.23 10.95 20.07
C TRP A 255 18.60 10.33 20.29
N GLU A 256 19.06 10.30 21.55
CA GLU A 256 20.33 9.71 21.93
C GLU A 256 20.16 8.23 22.32
N PRO A 257 21.01 7.30 21.87
CA PRO A 257 20.91 5.88 22.21
C PRO A 257 20.88 5.60 23.73
N ASP A 258 21.57 6.43 24.52
CA ASP A 258 21.63 6.30 25.98
C ASP A 258 20.28 6.59 26.67
N THR A 259 19.29 7.15 25.97
CA THR A 259 17.94 7.39 26.51
C THR A 259 16.94 6.29 26.16
N TRP A 260 17.37 5.22 25.47
CA TRP A 260 16.49 4.11 25.09
C TRP A 260 16.17 3.22 26.30
N PRO A 261 14.94 2.71 26.43
CA PRO A 261 14.60 1.71 27.44
C PRO A 261 15.48 0.46 27.26
N THR A 262 16.13 0.02 28.34
CA THR A 262 16.88 -1.25 28.41
C THR A 262 15.97 -2.44 28.58
#